data_AF-A0A2N2HB11-F1
#
_entry.id   AF-A0A2N2HB11-F1
#
_cell.length_a   1.000
_cell.length_b   1.000
_cell.length_c   1.000
_cell.angle_alpha   90.00
_cell.angle_beta   90.00
_cell.angle_gamma   90.00
#
_symmetry.space_group_name_H-M   'P 1'
#
loop_
_entity.id
_entity.type
_entity.pdbx_description
1 polymer ?
#
loop_
_entity_poly.entity_id
_entity_poly.type
_entity_poly.pdbx_seq_one_letter_code
_entity_poly.pdbx_strand_id
1 'polypeptide(L)' 'PGINDNPENIRATGLFAASLPGIRSIDVLPYHASARSKYAKLGMTYPGDGIPSSESEGVERAVNILQDYGLTVRIGG' A
#
# COMPACT_ATOMS: atom_id res chain seq x y z
N PRO A 1 -7.41 0.25 2.57
CA PRO A 1 -7.69 -0.92 3.43
C PRO A 1 -8.85 -1.73 2.86
N GLY A 2 -8.83 -3.06 3.02
CA GLY A 2 -9.82 -4.00 2.48
C GLY A 2 -9.70 -4.32 0.99
N ILE A 3 -8.59 -3.96 0.33
CA ILE A 3 -8.41 -4.13 -1.13
C ILE A 3 -7.16 -4.95 -1.42
N ASN A 4 -5.99 -4.48 -0.98
CA ASN A 4 -4.68 -5.08 -1.27
C ASN A 4 -3.83 -5.31 -0.01
N ASP A 5 -4.43 -5.15 1.18
CA ASP A 5 -3.80 -5.22 2.50
C ASP A 5 -3.87 -6.61 3.13
N ASN A 6 -4.45 -7.61 2.43
CA ASN A 6 -4.42 -8.98 2.93
C ASN A 6 -2.99 -9.58 2.82
N PRO A 7 -2.59 -10.45 3.77
CA PRO A 7 -1.25 -11.01 3.82
C PRO A 7 -0.86 -11.80 2.56
N GLU A 8 -1.80 -12.49 1.93
CA GLU A 8 -1.57 -13.30 0.73
C GLU A 8 -1.12 -12.42 -0.45
N ASN A 9 -1.81 -11.30 -0.66
CA ASN A 9 -1.49 -10.32 -1.70
C ASN A 9 -0.14 -9.65 -1.43
N ILE A 10 0.16 -9.31 -0.18
CA ILE A 10 1.44 -8.69 0.19
C ILE A 10 2.60 -9.67 -0.05
N ARG A 11 2.44 -10.95 0.33
CA ARG A 11 3.44 -12.00 0.06
C ARG A 11 3.67 -12.20 -1.44
N ALA A 12 2.59 -12.28 -2.23
CA ALA A 12 2.70 -12.39 -3.68
C ALA A 12 3.42 -11.19 -4.31
N THR A 13 3.14 -9.98 -3.81
CA THR A 13 3.82 -8.75 -4.23
C THR A 13 5.31 -8.77 -3.88
N GLY A 14 5.65 -9.17 -2.65
CA GLY A 14 7.05 -9.28 -2.20
C GLY A 14 7.85 -10.30 -3.00
N LEU A 15 7.27 -11.48 -3.25
CA LEU A 15 7.88 -12.52 -4.07
C LEU A 15 8.11 -12.04 -5.51
N PHE A 16 7.12 -11.38 -6.11
CA PHE A 16 7.23 -10.83 -7.45
C PHE A 16 8.34 -9.76 -7.51
N ALA A 17 8.32 -8.79 -6.60
CA ALA A 17 9.32 -7.72 -6.56
C ALA A 17 10.75 -8.26 -6.38
N ALA A 18 10.95 -9.23 -5.48
CA ALA A 18 12.24 -9.87 -5.27
C ALA A 18 12.74 -10.70 -6.46
N SER A 19 11.83 -11.17 -7.32
CA SER A 19 12.19 -11.91 -8.54
C SER A 19 12.72 -11.03 -9.67
N LEU A 20 12.49 -9.70 -9.60
CA LEU A 20 12.85 -8.77 -10.67
C LEU A 20 14.33 -8.34 -10.56
N PRO A 21 15.12 -8.44 -11.65
CA PRO A 21 16.51 -8.03 -11.62
C PRO A 21 16.63 -6.51 -11.41
N GLY A 22 17.45 -6.12 -10.42
CA GLY A 22 17.75 -4.70 -10.14
C GLY A 22 16.82 -4.03 -9.13
N ILE A 23 15.73 -4.67 -8.72
CA ILE A 23 14.88 -4.16 -7.64
C ILE A 23 15.52 -4.47 -6.29
N ARG A 24 15.63 -3.45 -5.44
CA ARG A 24 16.26 -3.54 -4.11
C ARG A 24 15.41 -2.97 -2.99
N SER A 25 14.38 -2.21 -3.33
CA SER A 25 13.53 -1.52 -2.37
C SER A 25 12.08 -1.51 -2.81
N ILE A 26 11.20 -1.41 -1.83
CA ILE A 26 9.76 -1.27 -2.01
C ILE A 26 9.23 -0.26 -0.99
N ASP A 27 8.39 0.66 -1.45
CA ASP A 27 7.77 1.68 -0.60
C ASP A 27 6.32 1.28 -0.33
N VAL A 28 5.95 1.19 0.95
CA VAL A 28 4.59 0.97 1.41
C VAL A 28 3.94 2.32 1.60
N LEU A 29 2.87 2.58 0.83
CA LEU A 29 2.13 3.84 0.88
C LEU A 29 0.81 3.63 1.63
N PRO A 30 0.69 4.13 2.88
CA PRO A 30 -0.59 4.13 3.59
C PRO A 30 -1.63 4.90 2.79
N TYR A 31 -2.85 4.39 2.75
CA TYR A 31 -3.94 5.05 2.05
C TYR A 31 -4.36 6.33 2.76
N HIS A 32 -4.46 7.41 2.00
CA HIS A 32 -5.02 8.70 2.42
C HIS A 32 -6.08 9.17 1.41
N ALA A 33 -7.23 9.63 1.90
CA ALA A 33 -8.34 10.12 1.08
C ALA A 33 -8.13 11.55 0.54
N SER A 34 -6.89 11.98 0.31
CA SER A 34 -6.53 13.35 -0.07
C SER A 34 -7.18 13.80 -1.39
N ALA A 35 -7.47 12.85 -2.28
CA ALA A 35 -8.14 13.12 -3.56
C ALA A 35 -9.61 13.55 -3.42
N ARG A 36 -10.27 13.25 -2.28
CA ARG A 36 -11.70 13.55 -2.06
C ARG A 36 -12.07 15.00 -2.38
N SER A 37 -11.22 15.95 -1.97
CA SER A 37 -11.43 17.38 -2.22
C SER A 37 -11.40 17.74 -3.70
N LYS A 38 -10.56 17.07 -4.50
CA LYS A 38 -10.47 17.26 -5.95
C LYS A 38 -11.73 16.76 -6.66
N TYR A 39 -12.22 15.58 -6.26
CA TYR A 39 -13.46 15.02 -6.79
C TYR A 39 -14.67 15.92 -6.51
N ALA A 40 -14.77 16.45 -5.28
CA ALA A 40 -15.83 17.39 -4.91
C ALA A 40 -15.81 18.66 -5.78
N LYS A 41 -14.64 19.23 -6.06
CA LYS A 41 -14.50 20.42 -6.94
C LYS A 41 -14.90 20.16 -8.39
N LEU A 42 -14.81 18.91 -8.84
CA LEU A 42 -15.21 18.49 -10.19
C LEU A 42 -16.67 18.04 -10.28
N GLY A 43 -17.43 18.09 -9.17
CA GLY A 43 -18.81 17.59 -9.12
C GLY A 43 -18.90 16.08 -9.32
N MET A 44 -17.82 15.34 -9.00
CA MET A 44 -17.73 13.89 -9.20
C MET A 44 -17.82 13.14 -7.87
N THR A 45 -18.45 11.97 -7.88
CA THR A 45 -18.43 11.04 -6.74
C THR A 45 -17.03 10.47 -6.56
N TYR A 46 -16.50 10.52 -5.34
CA TYR A 46 -15.22 9.92 -5.01
C TYR A 46 -15.36 8.40 -4.83
N PRO A 47 -14.67 7.55 -5.62
CA PRO A 47 -14.81 6.10 -5.51
C PRO A 47 -14.29 5.52 -4.19
N GLY A 48 -13.37 6.23 -3.54
CA GLY A 48 -12.81 5.82 -2.25
C GLY A 48 -13.63 6.26 -1.04
N ASP A 49 -14.87 6.73 -1.26
CA ASP A 49 -15.76 7.09 -0.16
C ASP A 49 -16.13 5.82 0.63
N GLY A 50 -15.97 5.88 1.95
CA GLY A 50 -16.14 4.72 2.84
C GLY A 50 -14.89 3.85 3.02
N ILE A 51 -13.80 4.06 2.26
CA ILE A 51 -12.51 3.41 2.56
C ILE A 51 -11.89 4.11 3.77
N PRO A 52 -11.62 3.40 4.89
CA PRO A 52 -10.99 4.00 6.05
C PRO A 52 -9.52 4.35 5.76
N SER A 53 -8.96 5.28 6.53
CA SER A 53 -7.51 5.50 6.55
C SER A 53 -6.79 4.20 6.92
N SER A 54 -5.58 4.02 6.39
CA SER A 54 -4.74 2.88 6.80
C SER A 54 -4.43 2.93 8.29
N GLU A 55 -4.66 1.82 8.98
CA GLU A 55 -4.25 1.62 10.37
C GLU A 55 -2.75 1.31 10.44
N SER A 56 -2.06 1.85 11.46
CA SER A 56 -0.62 1.64 11.64
C SER A 56 -0.25 0.16 11.71
N GLU A 57 -1.06 -0.66 12.39
CA GLU A 57 -0.82 -2.11 12.51
C GLU A 57 -0.83 -2.83 11.15
N GLY A 58 -1.77 -2.47 10.27
CA GLY A 58 -1.86 -3.04 8.92
C GLY A 58 -0.64 -2.68 8.07
N VAL A 59 -0.15 -1.45 8.21
CA VAL A 59 1.07 -0.98 7.52
C VAL A 59 2.30 -1.72 8.05
N GLU A 60 2.47 -1.82 9.36
CA GLU A 60 3.58 -2.55 10.00
C GLU A 60 3.59 -4.03 9.59
N ARG A 61 2.42 -4.67 9.55
CA ARG A 61 2.28 -6.05 9.08
C ARG A 61 2.76 -6.21 7.64
N ALA A 62 2.38 -5.28 6.76
CA ALA A 62 2.83 -5.30 5.37
C ALA A 62 4.36 -5.12 5.27
N VAL A 63 4.92 -4.20 6.06
CA VAL A 63 6.37 -3.96 6.11
C VAL A 63 7.12 -5.22 6.54
N ASN A 64 6.69 -5.87 7.61
CA ASN A 64 7.33 -7.08 8.12
C ASN A 64 7.33 -8.20 7.08
N ILE A 65 6.18 -8.45 6.42
CA ILE A 65 6.09 -9.46 5.36
C ILE A 65 7.05 -9.15 4.21
N LEU A 66 7.16 -7.89 3.80
CA LEU A 66 8.01 -7.49 2.66
C LEU A 66 9.50 -7.55 3.00
N GLN A 67 9.88 -7.32 4.25
CA GLN A 67 11.27 -7.43 4.71
C GLN A 67 11.81 -8.87 4.61
N ASP A 68 10.94 -9.88 4.79
CA ASP A 68 11.33 -11.29 4.67
C ASP A 68 11.83 -11.68 3.27
N TYR A 69 11.52 -10.88 2.24
CA TYR A 69 11.97 -11.11 0.86
C TYR A 69 13.32 -10.46 0.54
N GLY A 70 14.03 -9.92 1.54
CA GLY A 70 15.34 -9.27 1.35
C GLY A 70 15.27 -7.90 0.67
N LEU A 71 14.08 -7.29 0.63
CA LEU A 71 13.87 -5.94 0.09
C LEU A 71 14.10 -4.89 1.18
N THR A 72 14.68 -3.75 0.80
CA THR A 72 14.66 -2.56 1.66
C THR A 72 13.26 -1.97 1.65
N VAL A 73 12.55 -2.03 2.78
CA VAL A 73 11.17 -1.53 2.88
C VAL A 73 11.15 -0.15 3.51
N ARG A 74 10.41 0.79 2.92
CA ARG A 74 10.16 2.14 3.48
C ARG A 74 8.67 2.40 3.59
N ILE A 75 8.29 3.26 4.52
CA ILE A 75 6.91 3.75 4.64
C ILE A 75 6.89 5.19 4.13
N GLY A 76 6.04 5.46 3.14
CA GLY A 76 6.03 6.72 2.42
C GLY A 76 7.11 6.77 1.32
N GLY A 77 6.78 7.49 0.24
CA GLY A 77 7.68 7.79 -0.87
C GLY A 77 8.27 9.18 -0.77
#